data_AF-A0A843SZS6-F1
#
_entry.id   AF-A0A843SZS6-F1
#
_cell.length_a   1.000
_cell.length_b   1.000
_cell.length_c   1.000
_cell.angle_alpha   90.00
_cell.angle_beta   90.00
_cell.angle_gamma   90.00
#
_symmetry.space_group_name_H-M   'P 1'
#
loop_
_entity.id
_entity.type
_entity.pdbx_description
1 polymer ?
#
loop_
_entity_poly.entity_id
_entity_poly.type
_entity_poly.pdbx_seq_one_letter_code
_entity_poly.pdbx_strand_id
1 'polypeptide(L)'
;MRFDASYMRDIDYYFMDTAAGIASPLPTQAMPTELRRLIEGLRVSGLSGRVEVGCILLGLDSEARKGLADAVKTLEQGLSEGHQRSFRMGIGDVGVSISYAEGAAWEEELRRSAVQMEQSGGRHWLAVQLRRDAPGEVRAIEVIVPGRFTATELASARAAHAQKTKETIMLERPGRNDRCPCGSRKKFKNCHGRKVVEELHALACLGQFRDRSSA
;
A
#
# COMPACT_ATOMS: atom_id res chain seq x y z
N MET A 1 -12.86 6.79 38.95
CA MET A 1 -12.30 6.23 37.69
C MET A 1 -11.78 7.40 36.86
N ARG A 2 -10.48 7.47 36.57
CA ARG A 2 -9.96 8.38 35.55
C ARG A 2 -10.19 7.70 34.20
N PHE A 3 -11.05 8.27 33.39
CA PHE A 3 -11.23 7.86 32.01
C PHE A 3 -9.92 8.16 31.28
N ASP A 4 -9.27 7.15 30.72
CA ASP A 4 -8.07 7.34 29.91
C ASP A 4 -8.50 7.81 28.51
N ALA A 5 -8.29 9.09 28.23
CA ALA A 5 -8.68 9.74 26.97
C ALA A 5 -7.76 9.36 25.79
N SER A 6 -6.77 8.47 25.99
CA SER A 6 -5.85 8.02 24.94
C SER A 6 -6.54 7.31 23.76
N TYR A 7 -7.77 6.81 23.95
CA TYR A 7 -8.59 6.18 22.91
C TYR A 7 -9.56 7.12 22.20
N MET A 8 -9.72 8.35 22.70
CA MET A 8 -10.64 9.33 22.10
C MET A 8 -9.99 9.97 20.88
N ARG A 9 -10.63 9.79 19.72
CA ARG A 9 -10.25 10.44 18.46
C ARG A 9 -10.92 11.81 18.39
N ASP A 10 -10.42 12.69 17.52
CA ASP A 10 -11.01 14.02 17.27
C ASP A 10 -12.53 13.98 17.01
N ILE A 11 -13.02 12.88 16.42
CA ILE A 11 -14.44 12.63 16.18
C ILE A 11 -15.25 12.46 17.48
N ASP A 12 -14.67 11.85 18.52
CA ASP A 12 -15.33 11.64 19.80
C ASP A 12 -15.50 12.98 20.53
N TYR A 13 -14.47 13.82 20.50
CA TYR A 13 -14.56 15.20 20.99
C TYR A 13 -15.62 16.02 20.25
N TYR A 14 -15.67 15.91 18.92
CA TYR A 14 -16.69 16.57 18.12
C TYR A 14 -18.12 16.17 18.54
N PHE A 15 -18.37 14.87 18.73
CA PHE A 15 -19.71 14.41 19.15
C PHE A 15 -20.05 14.82 20.58
N MET A 16 -19.07 14.85 21.49
CA MET A 16 -19.27 15.35 22.85
C MET A 16 -19.60 16.85 22.87
N ASP A 17 -18.83 17.66 22.13
CA ASP A 17 -19.08 19.10 22.00
C ASP A 17 -20.45 19.35 21.40
N THR A 18 -20.80 18.63 20.33
CA THR A 18 -22.12 18.73 19.67
C THR A 18 -23.25 18.40 20.64
N ALA A 19 -23.12 17.33 21.43
CA ALA A 19 -24.10 16.94 22.44
C ALA A 19 -24.22 17.98 23.57
N ALA A 20 -23.13 18.69 23.88
CA ALA A 20 -23.11 19.78 24.86
C ALA A 20 -23.56 21.14 24.29
N GLY A 21 -23.94 21.22 23.00
CA GLY A 21 -24.28 22.47 22.33
C GLY A 21 -23.08 23.40 22.08
N ILE A 22 -21.86 22.86 22.18
CA ILE A 22 -20.61 23.57 21.92
C ILE A 22 -20.32 23.47 20.42
N ALA A 23 -20.12 24.62 19.77
CA ALA A 23 -19.69 24.66 18.39
C ALA A 23 -18.24 24.17 18.27
N SER A 24 -18.04 23.04 17.59
CA SER A 24 -16.74 22.42 17.35
C SER A 24 -16.52 22.24 15.85
N PRO A 25 -15.29 22.40 15.34
CA PRO A 25 -15.02 22.20 13.92
C PRO A 25 -15.30 20.76 13.51
N LEU A 26 -15.84 20.58 12.30
CA LEU A 26 -16.09 19.25 11.75
C LEU A 26 -14.78 18.46 11.68
N PRO A 27 -14.75 17.22 12.19
CA PRO A 27 -13.57 16.37 12.10
C PRO A 27 -13.28 16.11 10.62
N THR A 28 -12.02 16.32 10.23
CA THR A 28 -11.59 16.12 8.85
C THR A 28 -10.69 14.90 8.74
N GLN A 29 -10.79 14.19 7.62
CA GLN A 29 -9.83 13.15 7.30
C GLN A 29 -8.58 13.78 6.69
N ALA A 30 -7.41 13.54 7.28
CA ALA A 30 -6.14 13.93 6.65
C ALA A 30 -5.98 13.18 5.31
N MET A 31 -5.92 13.94 4.22
CA MET A 31 -5.86 13.45 2.84
C MET A 31 -4.55 13.91 2.17
N PRO A 32 -3.54 13.02 2.07
CA PRO A 32 -2.31 13.29 1.32
C PRO A 32 -2.61 13.72 -0.13
N THR A 33 -1.71 14.52 -0.72
CA THR A 33 -1.90 15.13 -2.04
C THR A 33 -2.13 14.09 -3.15
N GLU A 34 -1.38 12.99 -3.12
CA GLU A 34 -1.49 11.87 -4.06
C GLU A 34 -2.84 11.18 -3.95
N LEU A 35 -3.27 10.89 -2.71
CA LEU A 35 -4.57 10.27 -2.47
C LEU A 35 -5.72 11.21 -2.86
N ARG A 36 -5.62 12.49 -2.54
CA ARG A 36 -6.62 13.50 -2.93
C ARG A 36 -6.76 13.57 -4.45
N ARG A 37 -5.66 13.58 -5.19
CA ARG A 37 -5.66 13.55 -6.65
C ARG A 37 -6.33 12.29 -7.19
N LEU A 38 -6.03 11.12 -6.62
CA LEU A 38 -6.65 9.87 -7.02
C LEU A 38 -8.17 9.83 -6.75
N ILE A 39 -8.61 10.28 -5.57
CA ILE A 39 -10.04 10.39 -5.24
C ILE A 39 -10.75 11.35 -6.19
N GLU A 40 -10.12 12.48 -6.51
CA GLU A 40 -10.68 13.44 -7.47
C GLU A 40 -10.77 12.84 -8.88
N GLY A 41 -9.72 12.14 -9.33
CA GLY A 41 -9.72 11.39 -10.58
C GLY A 41 -10.84 10.36 -10.67
N LEU A 42 -11.04 9.57 -9.60
CA LEU A 42 -12.17 8.64 -9.49
C LEU A 42 -13.50 9.39 -9.56
N ARG A 43 -13.64 10.51 -8.84
CA ARG A 43 -14.86 11.31 -8.79
C ARG A 43 -15.25 11.80 -10.18
N VAL A 44 -14.32 12.37 -10.94
CA VAL A 44 -14.59 12.96 -12.27
C VAL A 44 -14.68 11.93 -13.39
N SER A 45 -14.09 10.74 -13.23
CA SER A 45 -14.03 9.71 -14.29
C SER A 45 -15.41 9.20 -14.76
N GLY A 46 -16.43 9.23 -13.90
CA GLY A 46 -17.75 8.67 -14.20
C GLY A 46 -17.79 7.14 -14.39
N LEU A 47 -16.65 6.44 -14.21
CA LEU A 47 -16.52 5.00 -14.46
C LEU A 47 -17.33 4.16 -13.47
N SER A 48 -17.84 3.02 -13.95
CA SER A 48 -18.37 1.96 -13.08
C SER A 48 -17.27 1.46 -12.13
N GLY A 49 -17.64 1.17 -10.87
CA GLY A 49 -16.68 0.77 -9.84
C GLY A 49 -15.97 1.93 -9.14
N ARG A 50 -16.05 3.18 -9.63
CA ARG A 50 -15.39 4.35 -8.99
C ARG A 50 -15.83 4.57 -7.55
N VAL A 51 -17.11 4.31 -7.24
CA VAL A 51 -17.68 4.48 -5.90
C VAL A 51 -17.08 3.46 -4.96
N GLU A 52 -17.00 2.21 -5.38
CA GLU A 52 -16.45 1.13 -4.57
C GLU A 52 -14.96 1.32 -4.31
N VAL A 53 -14.18 1.65 -5.35
CA VAL A 53 -12.77 2.04 -5.18
C VAL A 53 -12.67 3.21 -4.20
N GLY A 54 -13.46 4.27 -4.40
CA GLY A 54 -13.49 5.42 -3.50
C GLY A 54 -13.76 5.05 -2.05
N CYS A 55 -14.76 4.20 -1.78
CA CYS A 55 -15.09 3.69 -0.45
C CYS A 55 -13.92 2.89 0.15
N ILE A 56 -13.29 2.02 -0.63
CA ILE A 56 -12.12 1.26 -0.18
C ILE A 56 -10.99 2.21 0.24
N LEU A 57 -10.65 3.18 -0.61
CA LEU A 57 -9.54 4.10 -0.35
C LEU A 57 -9.80 5.04 0.82
N LEU A 58 -11.04 5.52 0.96
CA LEU A 58 -11.46 6.41 2.06
C LEU A 58 -11.64 5.66 3.39
N GLY A 59 -11.93 4.36 3.34
CA GLY A 59 -12.05 3.49 4.50
C GLY A 59 -10.72 3.09 5.14
N LEU A 60 -9.59 3.32 4.46
CA LEU A 60 -8.26 3.08 5.00
C LEU A 60 -7.99 3.95 6.23
N ASP A 61 -7.26 3.42 7.22
CA ASP A 61 -6.77 4.20 8.36
C ASP A 61 -5.66 5.20 7.97
N SER A 62 -5.18 5.99 8.92
CA SER A 62 -4.18 7.04 8.66
C SER A 62 -2.83 6.50 8.16
N GLU A 63 -2.40 5.33 8.66
CA GLU A 63 -1.14 4.71 8.25
C GLU A 63 -1.25 4.13 6.83
N ALA A 64 -2.33 3.39 6.56
CA ALA A 64 -2.60 2.81 5.25
C ALA A 64 -2.79 3.90 4.17
N ARG A 65 -3.48 5.01 4.48
CA ARG A 65 -3.58 6.16 3.54
C ARG A 65 -2.23 6.77 3.21
N LYS A 66 -1.34 6.89 4.21
CA LYS A 66 0.01 7.40 4.00
C LYS A 66 0.84 6.42 3.14
N GLY A 67 0.77 5.13 3.45
CA GLY A 67 1.45 4.09 2.67
C GLY A 67 0.98 4.06 1.22
N LEU A 68 -0.32 4.18 0.98
CA LEU A 68 -0.90 4.29 -0.36
C LEU A 68 -0.40 5.54 -1.10
N ALA A 69 -0.37 6.71 -0.44
CA ALA A 69 0.14 7.93 -1.05
C ALA A 69 1.63 7.80 -1.44
N ASP A 70 2.46 7.24 -0.57
CA ASP A 70 3.87 6.96 -0.85
C ASP A 70 4.04 5.94 -1.99
N ALA A 71 3.15 4.95 -2.09
CA ALA A 71 3.13 3.99 -3.18
C ALA A 71 2.78 4.67 -4.52
N VAL A 72 1.71 5.48 -4.58
CA VAL A 72 1.33 6.24 -5.78
C VAL A 72 2.48 7.14 -6.24
N LYS A 73 3.14 7.84 -5.32
CA LYS A 73 4.33 8.65 -5.64
C LYS A 73 5.47 7.82 -6.25
N THR A 74 5.66 6.59 -5.77
CA THR A 74 6.65 5.66 -6.29
C THR A 74 6.26 5.14 -7.68
N LEU A 75 4.95 4.97 -7.96
CA LEU A 75 4.45 4.65 -9.31
C LEU A 75 4.73 5.79 -10.29
N GLU A 76 4.41 7.03 -9.90
CA GLU A 76 4.69 8.24 -10.68
C GLU A 76 6.19 8.39 -10.97
N GLN A 77 7.05 8.15 -9.98
CA GLN A 77 8.50 8.17 -10.18
C GLN A 77 8.95 7.05 -11.13
N GLY A 78 8.45 5.82 -10.94
CA GLY A 78 8.78 4.69 -11.82
C GLY A 78 8.38 4.96 -13.28
N LEU A 79 7.24 5.62 -13.50
CA LEU A 79 6.78 6.03 -14.82
C LEU A 79 7.80 6.94 -15.52
N SER A 80 8.37 7.91 -14.79
CA SER A 80 9.41 8.81 -15.32
C SER A 80 10.72 8.09 -15.66
N GLU A 81 11.00 6.97 -15.00
CA GLU A 81 12.18 6.13 -15.20
C GLU A 81 11.93 5.02 -16.25
N GLY A 82 10.77 5.00 -16.90
CA GLY A 82 10.38 3.96 -17.88
C GLY A 82 10.01 2.61 -17.26
N HIS A 83 9.87 2.56 -15.94
CA HIS A 83 9.47 1.36 -15.22
C HIS A 83 7.95 1.29 -15.05
N GLN A 84 7.35 0.18 -15.47
CA GLN A 84 5.95 -0.11 -15.16
C GLN A 84 5.86 -0.79 -13.79
N ARG A 85 5.45 0.01 -12.80
CA ARG A 85 5.16 -0.45 -11.44
C ARG A 85 3.63 -0.48 -11.24
N SER A 86 3.19 -1.32 -10.34
CA SER A 86 1.80 -1.42 -9.90
C SER A 86 1.77 -1.54 -8.39
N PHE A 87 0.79 -0.91 -7.77
CA PHE A 87 0.48 -1.11 -6.36
C PHE A 87 -0.71 -2.06 -6.25
N ARG A 88 -0.68 -2.99 -5.28
CA ARG A 88 -1.71 -3.99 -5.03
C ARG A 88 -1.92 -4.14 -3.54
N MET A 89 -3.17 -4.13 -3.09
CA MET A 89 -3.51 -4.42 -1.70
C MET A 89 -4.83 -5.19 -1.59
N GLY A 90 -4.86 -6.19 -0.72
CA GLY A 90 -6.09 -6.89 -0.32
C GLY A 90 -6.63 -6.29 0.99
N ILE A 91 -7.95 -6.20 1.09
CA ILE A 91 -8.68 -5.64 2.24
C ILE A 91 -9.89 -6.55 2.49
N GLY A 92 -9.76 -7.44 3.46
CA GLY A 92 -10.78 -8.46 3.72
C GLY A 92 -11.00 -9.37 2.51
N ASP A 93 -12.23 -9.46 2.03
CA ASP A 93 -12.62 -10.26 0.87
C ASP A 93 -12.56 -9.49 -0.46
N VAL A 94 -12.07 -8.25 -0.48
CA VAL A 94 -11.88 -7.47 -1.71
C VAL A 94 -10.42 -7.03 -1.87
N GLY A 95 -10.05 -6.57 -3.05
CA GLY A 95 -8.74 -5.96 -3.25
C GLY A 95 -8.74 -4.89 -4.32
N VAL A 96 -7.69 -4.07 -4.31
CA VAL A 96 -7.50 -2.99 -5.27
C VAL A 96 -6.08 -3.00 -5.81
N SER A 97 -5.94 -2.81 -7.12
CA SER A 97 -4.67 -2.50 -7.76
C SER A 97 -4.71 -1.14 -8.43
N ILE A 98 -3.58 -0.45 -8.44
CA ILE A 98 -3.42 0.86 -9.10
C ILE A 98 -2.19 0.77 -9.97
N SER A 99 -2.33 1.06 -11.27
CA SER A 99 -1.24 0.92 -12.22
C SER A 99 -1.33 1.93 -13.38
N TYR A 100 -0.16 2.30 -13.90
CA TYR A 100 -0.02 3.06 -15.16
C TYR A 100 0.22 2.14 -16.37
N ALA A 101 0.08 0.83 -16.21
CA ALA A 101 0.29 -0.14 -17.29
C ALA A 101 -0.73 0.03 -18.42
N GLU A 102 -0.30 -0.16 -19.66
CA GLU A 102 -1.12 -0.05 -20.88
C GLU A 102 -0.84 -1.22 -21.82
N GLY A 103 -1.79 -1.52 -22.71
CA GLY A 103 -1.69 -2.60 -23.69
C GLY A 103 -1.40 -3.95 -23.04
N ALA A 104 -0.42 -4.69 -23.56
CA ALA A 104 -0.05 -6.01 -23.03
C ALA A 104 0.37 -6.01 -21.55
N ALA A 105 0.93 -4.90 -21.06
CA ALA A 105 1.30 -4.78 -19.65
C ALA A 105 0.08 -4.62 -18.75
N TRP A 106 -1.01 -4.01 -19.25
CA TRP A 106 -2.27 -3.91 -18.53
C TRP A 106 -2.91 -5.30 -18.36
N GLU A 107 -2.94 -6.10 -19.43
CA GLU A 107 -3.43 -7.49 -19.38
C GLU A 107 -2.64 -8.36 -18.40
N GLU A 108 -1.33 -8.16 -18.34
CA GLU A 108 -0.46 -8.81 -17.36
C GLU A 108 -0.78 -8.35 -15.92
N GLU A 109 -1.08 -7.06 -15.71
CA GLU A 109 -1.49 -6.57 -14.38
C GLU A 109 -2.85 -7.13 -13.95
N LEU A 110 -3.80 -7.29 -14.85
CA LEU A 110 -5.08 -7.93 -14.57
C LEU A 110 -4.87 -9.39 -14.11
N ARG A 111 -4.05 -10.15 -14.84
CA ARG A 111 -3.71 -11.54 -14.46
C ARG A 111 -3.01 -11.60 -13.09
N ARG A 112 -2.08 -10.68 -12.81
CA ARG A 112 -1.41 -10.60 -11.51
C ARG A 112 -2.34 -10.22 -10.36
N SER A 113 -3.28 -9.32 -10.62
CA SER A 113 -4.32 -8.94 -9.68
C SER A 113 -5.25 -10.12 -9.38
N ALA A 114 -5.63 -10.89 -10.40
CA ALA A 114 -6.41 -12.12 -10.25
C ALA A 114 -5.68 -13.20 -9.44
N VAL A 115 -4.38 -13.41 -9.69
CA VAL A 115 -3.56 -14.32 -8.89
C VAL A 115 -3.56 -13.92 -7.42
N GLN A 116 -3.40 -12.63 -7.12
CA GLN A 116 -3.41 -12.12 -5.75
C GLN A 116 -4.77 -12.32 -5.08
N MET A 117 -5.86 -12.04 -5.80
CA MET A 117 -7.23 -12.24 -5.34
C MET A 117 -7.51 -13.71 -4.98
N GLU A 118 -7.13 -14.65 -5.83
CA GLU A 118 -7.30 -16.08 -5.54
C GLU A 118 -6.49 -16.53 -4.32
N GLN A 119 -5.25 -16.03 -4.19
CA GLN A 119 -4.39 -16.37 -3.06
C GLN A 119 -4.93 -15.84 -1.72
N SER A 120 -5.61 -14.70 -1.74
CA SER A 120 -6.25 -14.14 -0.54
C SER A 120 -7.66 -14.68 -0.29
N GLY A 121 -8.21 -15.52 -1.19
CA GLY A 121 -9.61 -15.96 -1.11
C GLY A 121 -10.61 -14.81 -1.26
N GLY A 122 -10.26 -13.76 -2.01
CA GLY A 122 -11.10 -12.60 -2.22
C GLY A 122 -12.28 -12.89 -3.15
N ARG A 123 -13.43 -12.26 -2.85
CA ARG A 123 -14.66 -12.27 -3.63
C ARG A 123 -14.50 -11.55 -4.97
N HIS A 124 -13.82 -10.41 -5.01
CA HIS A 124 -13.46 -9.73 -6.26
C HIS A 124 -12.31 -8.73 -6.06
N TRP A 125 -11.74 -8.27 -7.17
CA TRP A 125 -10.62 -7.33 -7.20
C TRP A 125 -10.87 -6.20 -8.19
N LEU A 126 -10.57 -4.97 -7.79
CA LEU A 126 -10.74 -3.76 -8.60
C LEU A 126 -9.39 -3.29 -9.12
N ALA A 127 -9.15 -3.43 -10.41
CA ALA A 127 -7.93 -2.95 -11.05
C ALA A 127 -8.15 -1.55 -11.63
N VAL A 128 -7.45 -0.56 -11.07
CA VAL A 128 -7.53 0.85 -11.46
C VAL A 128 -6.38 1.18 -12.40
N GLN A 129 -6.73 1.52 -13.64
CA GLN A 129 -5.78 2.01 -14.63
C GLN A 129 -5.70 3.53 -14.59
N LEU A 130 -4.50 4.07 -14.41
CA LEU A 130 -4.21 5.50 -14.45
C LEU A 130 -3.68 5.91 -15.83
N ARG A 131 -3.98 7.15 -16.23
CA ARG A 131 -3.45 7.75 -17.46
C ARG A 131 -1.99 8.15 -17.31
N ARG A 132 -1.15 7.77 -18.28
CA ARG A 132 0.27 8.15 -18.30
C ARG A 132 0.50 9.62 -18.68
N ASP A 133 -0.37 10.16 -19.53
CA ASP A 133 -0.34 11.52 -20.06
C ASP A 133 -0.99 12.55 -19.13
N ALA A 134 -1.85 12.10 -18.21
CA ALA A 134 -2.52 12.93 -17.21
C ALA A 134 -2.48 12.27 -15.83
N PRO A 135 -1.39 12.46 -15.06
CA PRO A 135 -1.24 11.85 -13.73
C PRO A 135 -2.38 12.24 -12.79
N GLY A 136 -3.05 11.24 -12.23
CA GLY A 136 -4.22 11.41 -11.36
C GLY A 136 -5.55 11.16 -12.07
N GLU A 137 -5.58 11.14 -13.40
CA GLU A 137 -6.78 10.74 -14.14
C GLU A 137 -6.90 9.22 -14.21
N VAL A 138 -8.12 8.73 -13.97
CA VAL A 138 -8.45 7.30 -14.04
C VAL A 138 -8.96 6.98 -15.44
N ARG A 139 -8.26 6.08 -16.12
CA ARG A 139 -8.58 5.63 -17.48
C ARG A 139 -9.64 4.53 -17.50
N ALA A 140 -9.49 3.55 -16.62
CA ALA A 140 -10.37 2.39 -16.55
C ALA A 140 -10.40 1.80 -15.14
N ILE A 141 -11.49 1.11 -14.83
CA ILE A 141 -11.63 0.30 -13.61
C ILE A 141 -12.17 -1.05 -14.05
N GLU A 142 -11.35 -2.09 -13.90
CA GLU A 142 -11.71 -3.47 -14.25
C GLU A 142 -12.07 -4.25 -12.98
N VAL A 143 -13.26 -4.86 -12.99
CA VAL A 143 -13.68 -5.79 -11.93
C VAL A 143 -13.24 -7.19 -12.31
N ILE A 144 -12.44 -7.81 -11.44
CA ILE A 144 -11.96 -9.19 -11.57
C ILE A 144 -12.73 -10.02 -10.55
N VAL A 145 -13.37 -11.08 -11.01
CA VAL A 145 -14.12 -12.03 -10.19
C VAL A 145 -13.54 -13.44 -10.38
N PRO A 146 -13.81 -14.38 -9.46
CA PRO A 146 -13.43 -15.79 -9.63
C PRO A 146 -13.85 -16.32 -11.00
N GLY A 147 -12.95 -17.05 -11.67
CA GLY A 147 -13.20 -17.62 -12.99
C GLY A 147 -13.05 -16.66 -14.17
N ARG A 148 -12.73 -15.36 -13.96
CA ARG A 148 -12.41 -14.43 -15.07
C ARG A 148 -11.24 -14.93 -15.93
N PHE A 149 -10.28 -15.61 -15.31
CA PHE A 149 -9.14 -16.21 -15.99
C PHE A 149 -9.13 -17.73 -15.73
N THR A 150 -8.66 -18.48 -16.71
CA THR A 150 -8.50 -19.93 -16.59
C THR A 150 -7.37 -20.29 -15.62
N ALA A 151 -7.43 -21.49 -15.04
CA ALA A 151 -6.38 -21.99 -14.16
C ALA A 151 -5.00 -21.99 -14.85
N THR A 152 -4.95 -22.28 -16.15
CA THR A 152 -3.73 -22.25 -16.96
C THR A 152 -3.15 -20.84 -17.07
N GLU A 153 -3.98 -19.84 -17.39
CA GLU A 153 -3.53 -18.44 -17.48
C GLU A 153 -2.97 -17.93 -16.14
N LEU A 154 -3.62 -18.31 -15.03
CA LEU A 154 -3.17 -17.93 -13.70
C LEU A 154 -1.89 -18.67 -13.28
N ALA A 155 -1.74 -19.94 -13.64
CA ALA A 155 -0.51 -20.70 -13.43
C ALA A 155 0.67 -20.08 -14.22
N SER A 156 0.46 -19.71 -15.48
CA SER A 156 1.46 -19.02 -16.30
C SER A 156 1.83 -17.65 -15.71
N ALA A 157 0.86 -16.87 -15.22
CA ALA A 157 1.12 -15.58 -14.58
C ALA A 157 1.94 -15.72 -13.29
N ARG A 158 1.65 -16.73 -12.46
CA ARG A 158 2.44 -17.08 -11.26
C ARG A 158 3.89 -17.42 -11.64
N ALA A 159 4.07 -18.26 -12.65
CA ALA A 159 5.39 -18.68 -13.13
C ALA A 159 6.21 -17.50 -13.67
N ALA A 160 5.63 -16.66 -14.52
CA ALA A 160 6.28 -15.48 -15.07
C ALA A 160 6.72 -14.50 -13.97
N HIS A 161 5.85 -14.28 -12.98
CA HIS A 161 6.19 -13.43 -11.83
C HIS A 161 7.34 -14.02 -10.99
N ALA A 162 7.32 -15.33 -10.73
CA ALA A 162 8.38 -16.02 -9.99
C ALA A 162 9.72 -15.93 -10.72
N GLN A 163 9.73 -16.10 -12.04
CA GLN A 163 10.94 -15.99 -12.86
C GLN A 163 11.51 -14.57 -12.85
N LYS A 164 10.68 -13.55 -13.08
CA LYS A 164 11.10 -12.14 -13.02
C LYS A 164 11.65 -11.76 -11.63
N THR A 165 11.05 -12.29 -10.57
CA THR A 165 11.55 -12.11 -9.20
C THR A 165 12.92 -12.75 -9.01
N LYS A 166 13.12 -13.97 -9.50
CA LYS A 166 14.44 -14.65 -9.45
C LYS A 166 15.51 -13.88 -10.22
N GLU A 167 15.21 -13.41 -11.43
CA GLU A 167 16.13 -12.60 -12.25
C GLU A 167 16.48 -11.28 -11.55
N THR A 168 15.49 -10.63 -10.92
CA THR A 168 15.72 -9.39 -10.15
C THR A 168 16.53 -9.63 -8.88
N ILE A 169 16.43 -10.81 -8.25
CA ILE A 169 17.24 -11.19 -7.07
C ILE A 169 18.67 -11.58 -7.49
N MET A 170 18.83 -12.15 -8.70
CA MET A 170 20.14 -12.46 -9.28
C MET A 170 20.88 -11.21 -9.77
N LEU A 171 20.15 -10.16 -10.19
CA LEU A 171 20.67 -8.80 -10.29
C LEU A 171 20.97 -8.29 -8.87
N GLU A 172 22.24 -8.04 -8.58
CA GLU A 172 22.82 -7.82 -7.25
C GLU A 172 21.90 -7.07 -6.28
N ARG A 173 21.61 -7.68 -5.12
CA ARG A 173 21.00 -6.97 -3.99
C ARG A 173 21.79 -5.68 -3.76
N PRO A 174 21.15 -4.50 -3.77
CA PRO A 174 21.84 -3.25 -3.52
C PRO A 174 22.66 -3.37 -2.24
N GLY A 175 23.92 -2.94 -2.28
CA GLY A 175 24.76 -2.89 -1.11
C GLY A 175 24.03 -2.17 0.02
N ARG A 176 24.26 -2.59 1.26
CA ARG A 176 23.55 -2.06 2.45
C ARG A 176 23.55 -0.51 2.51
N ASN A 177 24.58 0.13 1.96
CA ASN A 177 24.74 1.58 1.90
C ASN A 177 24.33 2.23 0.56
N ASP A 178 24.01 1.44 -0.46
CA ASP A 178 23.61 1.95 -1.78
C ASP A 178 22.25 2.63 -1.73
N ARG A 179 21.94 3.41 -2.76
CA ARG A 179 20.61 4.03 -2.86
C ARG A 179 19.55 2.95 -2.95
N CYS A 180 18.49 3.09 -2.16
CA CYS A 180 17.40 2.14 -2.20
C CYS A 180 16.66 2.26 -3.55
N PRO A 181 16.42 1.14 -4.27
CA PRO A 181 15.80 1.14 -5.60
C PRO A 181 14.31 1.54 -5.60
N CYS A 182 13.74 1.79 -4.41
CA CYS A 182 12.40 2.36 -4.25
C CYS A 182 12.29 3.86 -4.57
N GLY A 183 13.39 4.56 -4.89
CA GLY A 183 13.35 5.98 -5.25
C GLY A 183 13.37 6.96 -4.08
N SER A 184 13.33 6.48 -2.82
CA SER A 184 13.29 7.31 -1.61
C SER A 184 14.53 8.18 -1.35
N ARG A 185 15.58 8.07 -2.18
CA ARG A 185 16.91 8.68 -2.00
C ARG A 185 17.66 8.29 -0.71
N LYS A 186 17.07 7.44 0.14
CA LYS A 186 17.68 6.92 1.37
C LYS A 186 18.61 5.74 1.05
N LYS A 187 19.62 5.52 1.90
CA LYS A 187 20.46 4.30 1.86
C LYS A 187 19.57 3.06 2.07
N PHE A 188 19.88 1.94 1.41
CA PHE A 188 19.09 0.71 1.44
C PHE A 188 18.77 0.27 2.88
N LYS A 189 19.76 0.25 3.79
CA LYS A 189 19.59 -0.06 5.22
C LYS A 189 18.61 0.82 6.00
N ASN A 190 18.37 2.03 5.52
CA ASN A 190 17.50 3.02 6.19
C ASN A 190 16.10 3.05 5.56
N CYS A 191 15.83 2.15 4.62
CA CYS A 191 14.57 2.01 3.90
C CYS A 191 14.19 0.51 3.89
N HIS A 192 14.08 -0.13 2.72
CA HIS A 192 13.68 -1.54 2.58
C HIS A 192 14.70 -2.56 3.11
N GLY A 193 15.94 -2.16 3.37
CA GLY A 193 16.96 -2.98 4.02
C GLY A 193 17.01 -2.82 5.54
N ARG A 194 16.03 -2.12 6.14
CA ARG A 194 15.95 -1.94 7.58
C ARG A 194 15.55 -3.28 8.21
N LYS A 195 16.50 -3.93 8.88
CA LYS A 195 16.19 -5.01 9.82
C LYS A 195 15.46 -4.36 10.98
N VAL A 196 14.19 -4.71 11.18
CA VAL A 196 13.48 -4.41 12.42
C VAL A 196 14.20 -5.24 13.48
N VAL A 197 15.00 -4.59 14.33
CA VAL A 197 15.60 -5.25 15.48
C VAL A 197 14.51 -5.25 16.53
N GLU A 198 13.93 -6.42 16.81
CA GLU A 198 13.01 -6.63 17.91
C GLU A 198 13.70 -6.22 19.23
N GLU A 199 13.07 -5.30 19.96
CA GLU A 199 13.46 -4.83 21.28
C GLU A 199 13.23 -5.90 22.36
N LEU A 200 13.95 -7.02 22.30
CA LEU A 200 13.86 -8.06 23.34
C LEU A 200 15.15 -8.86 23.48
N HIS A 201 16.28 -8.19 23.78
CA HIS A 201 17.37 -8.79 24.58
C HIS A 201 18.31 -7.77 25.24
N ALA A 202 17.81 -6.56 25.53
CA ALA A 202 18.47 -5.63 26.46
C ALA A 202 18.31 -6.05 27.94
N LEU A 203 17.70 -7.20 28.23
CA LEU A 203 17.51 -7.75 29.59
C LEU A 203 18.48 -8.88 29.97
N ALA A 204 19.45 -9.24 29.12
CA ALA A 204 20.45 -10.28 29.45
C ALA A 204 21.82 -9.71 29.90
N CYS A 205 22.00 -8.39 29.92
CA CYS A 205 23.32 -7.77 30.18
C CYS A 205 23.47 -7.11 31.57
N LEU A 206 22.55 -7.33 32.51
CA LEU A 206 22.63 -6.79 33.88
C LEU A 206 22.65 -7.89 34.97
N GLY A 207 23.16 -9.08 34.67
CA GLY A 207 23.15 -10.22 35.59
C GLY A 207 24.44 -11.04 35.70
N GLN A 208 25.61 -10.48 35.35
CA GLN A 208 26.89 -11.17 35.57
C GLN A 208 27.88 -10.24 36.29
N PHE A 209 27.63 -10.03 37.58
CA PHE A 209 28.72 -9.65 38.49
C PHE A 209 29.67 -10.84 38.60
N ARG A 210 30.88 -10.64 38.10
CA ARG A 210 32.02 -11.53 38.29
C ARG A 210 32.30 -11.62 39.78
N ASP A 211 32.06 -12.79 40.36
CA ASP A 211 32.83 -13.25 41.49
C ASP A 211 34.18 -13.74 40.94
N ARG A 212 35.24 -12.99 41.22
CA ARG A 212 36.61 -13.48 41.16
C ARG A 212 37.25 -13.17 42.51
N SER A 213 37.38 -14.25 43.26
CA SER A 213 38.14 -14.45 44.48
C SER A 213 39.51 -13.76 44.45
N SER A 214 39.98 -13.29 45.62
CA SER A 214 41.19 -13.78 46.33
C SER A 214 41.81 -12.68 47.21
N ALA A 215 42.14 -13.07 48.45
CA ALA A 215 43.16 -12.51 49.35
C ALA A 215 42.97 -11.08 49.90
#